data_AF-A0A968UWN7-F1
#
_entry.id   AF-A0A968UWN7-F1
#
_cell.length_a   1.000
_cell.length_b   1.000
_cell.length_c   1.000
_cell.angle_alpha   90.00
_cell.angle_beta   90.00
_cell.angle_gamma   90.00
#
_symmetry.space_group_name_H-M   'P 1'
#
loop_
_entity.id
_entity.type
_entity.pdbx_description
1 polymer ?
#
loop_
_entity_poly.entity_id
_entity_poly.type
_entity_poly.pdbx_seq_one_letter_code
_entity_poly.pdbx_strand_id
1 'polypeptide(L)'
;MSEQLANLEEAKTQRFLTIARLNEQLETSRNQQAELNRRIDAKRNEFQLTKSMVDNFEGFPESIKFLSNPQNWKANAFLLSDLIYVKERYRVPIENYLDNYLNYYVVEDLQEAFKAIRLLSNAQKGKANFFLLDEFKDYTPSLSVQVNALPPIDLVEVEAKYYNLF
;
A
#
# COMPACT_ATOMS: atom_id res chain seq x y z
N MET A 1 49.98 45.77 -35.04
CA MET A 1 50.41 45.23 -33.73
C MET A 1 49.48 45.65 -32.59
N SER A 2 49.06 46.92 -32.50
CA SER A 2 48.12 47.40 -31.46
C SER A 2 46.73 46.77 -31.51
N GLU A 3 46.17 46.60 -32.71
CA GLU A 3 44.82 46.04 -32.91
C GLU A 3 44.70 44.55 -32.57
N GLN A 4 45.77 43.79 -32.81
CA GLN A 4 45.85 42.38 -32.40
C GLN A 4 45.97 42.23 -30.88
N LEU A 5 46.66 43.15 -30.20
CA LEU A 5 46.76 43.16 -28.74
C LEU A 5 45.40 43.45 -28.09
N ALA A 6 44.68 44.45 -28.63
CA ALA A 6 43.34 44.83 -28.15
C ALA A 6 42.32 43.68 -28.29
N ASN A 7 42.30 43.00 -29.44
CA ASN A 7 41.45 41.82 -29.65
C ASN A 7 41.76 40.67 -28.67
N LEU A 8 43.04 40.47 -28.35
CA LEU A 8 43.48 39.46 -27.38
C LEU A 8 43.04 39.80 -25.95
N GLU A 9 43.10 41.07 -25.55
CA GLU A 9 42.63 41.54 -24.25
C GLU A 9 41.10 41.43 -24.10
N GLU A 10 40.36 41.78 -25.16
CA GLU A 10 38.90 41.64 -25.18
C GLU A 10 38.47 40.17 -25.11
N ALA A 11 39.11 39.30 -25.90
CA ALA A 11 38.86 37.86 -25.87
C ALA A 11 39.18 37.23 -24.50
N LYS A 12 40.25 37.68 -23.83
CA LYS A 12 40.59 37.25 -22.47
C LYS A 12 39.52 37.68 -21.46
N THR A 13 39.02 38.90 -21.58
CA THR A 13 37.96 39.44 -20.71
C THR A 13 36.65 38.68 -20.89
N GLN A 14 36.25 38.40 -22.12
CA GLN A 14 35.07 37.58 -22.43
C GLN A 14 35.19 36.15 -21.88
N ARG A 15 36.37 35.54 -21.97
CA ARG A 15 36.64 34.23 -21.38
C ARG A 15 36.51 34.25 -19.86
N PHE A 16 37.03 35.28 -19.19
CA PHE A 16 36.88 35.43 -17.73
C PHE A 16 35.42 35.56 -17.31
N LEU A 17 34.62 36.38 -18.01
CA LEU A 17 33.19 36.52 -17.76
C LEU A 17 32.44 35.19 -17.98
N THR A 18 32.81 34.46 -19.04
CA THR A 18 32.22 33.15 -19.32
C THR A 18 32.54 32.13 -18.23
N ILE A 19 33.79 32.08 -17.76
CA ILE A 19 34.20 31.19 -16.66
C ILE A 19 33.43 31.54 -15.37
N ALA A 20 33.30 32.83 -15.04
CA ALA A 20 32.56 33.28 -13.87
C ALA A 20 31.09 32.83 -13.93
N ARG A 21 30.43 33.05 -15.08
CA ARG A 21 29.04 32.63 -15.29
C ARG A 21 28.86 31.12 -15.21
N LEU A 22 29.76 30.33 -15.81
CA LEU A 22 29.70 28.87 -15.77
C LEU A 22 29.88 28.34 -14.34
N ASN A 23 30.76 28.96 -13.54
CA ASN A 23 30.93 28.59 -12.13
C ASN A 23 29.67 28.88 -11.30
N GLU A 24 29.01 30.01 -11.53
CA GLU A 24 27.75 30.34 -10.86
C GLU A 24 26.63 29.35 -11.23
N GLN A 25 26.52 28.99 -12.52
CA GLN A 25 25.57 27.97 -12.99
C GLN A 25 25.87 26.58 -12.41
N LEU A 26 27.15 26.23 -12.31
CA LEU A 26 27.60 24.97 -11.70
C LEU A 26 27.21 24.93 -10.21
N GLU A 27 27.43 26.01 -9.48
CA GLU A 27 27.09 26.09 -8.06
C GLU A 27 25.57 26.04 -7.83
N THR A 28 24.81 26.73 -8.68
CA THR A 28 23.35 26.66 -8.66
C THR A 28 22.86 25.24 -8.91
N SER A 29 23.44 24.55 -9.91
CA SER A 29 23.08 23.16 -10.23
C SER A 29 23.44 22.19 -9.10
N ARG A 30 24.58 22.40 -8.44
CA ARG A 30 24.99 21.61 -7.25
C ARG A 30 24.03 21.81 -6.09
N ASN A 31 23.60 23.05 -5.84
CA ASN A 31 22.63 23.35 -4.79
C ASN A 31 21.27 22.70 -5.07
N GLN A 32 20.81 22.76 -6.32
CA GLN A 32 19.59 22.07 -6.75
C GLN A 32 19.70 20.56 -6.60
N GLN A 33 20.83 19.97 -6.97
CA GLN A 33 21.08 18.54 -6.80
C GLN A 33 21.05 18.14 -5.32
N ALA A 34 21.69 18.92 -4.44
CA ALA A 34 21.66 18.68 -3.00
C ALA A 34 20.25 18.77 -2.42
N GLU A 35 19.44 19.73 -2.87
CA GLU A 35 18.05 19.88 -2.46
C GLU A 35 17.18 18.69 -2.92
N LEU A 36 17.31 18.29 -4.19
CA LEU A 36 16.59 17.14 -4.73
C LEU A 36 16.95 15.85 -4.01
N ASN A 37 18.23 15.63 -3.70
CA ASN A 37 18.67 14.46 -2.93
C ASN A 37 18.03 14.45 -1.53
N ARG A 38 18.02 15.59 -0.82
CA ARG A 38 17.33 15.69 0.48
C ARG A 38 15.84 15.36 0.38
N ARG A 39 15.17 15.79 -0.70
CA ARG A 39 13.75 15.46 -0.94
C ARG A 39 13.55 13.98 -1.23
N ILE A 40 14.42 13.37 -2.03
CA ILE A 40 14.40 11.93 -2.33
C ILE A 40 14.58 11.12 -1.04
N ASP A 41 15.55 11.50 -0.21
CA ASP A 41 15.81 10.81 1.05
C ASP A 41 14.61 10.92 2.00
N ALA A 42 14.02 12.12 2.12
CA ALA A 42 12.80 12.30 2.91
C ALA A 42 11.65 11.40 2.41
N LYS A 43 11.42 11.34 1.09
CA LYS A 43 10.37 10.50 0.50
C LYS A 43 10.65 9.01 0.61
N ARG A 44 11.90 8.59 0.51
CA ARG A 44 12.31 7.20 0.76
C ARG A 44 12.06 6.80 2.21
N ASN A 45 12.40 7.67 3.16
CA ASN A 45 12.17 7.41 4.57
C ASN A 45 10.67 7.32 4.88
N GLU A 46 9.86 8.25 4.35
CA GLU A 46 8.40 8.21 4.47
C GLU A 46 7.82 6.89 3.93
N PHE A 47 8.20 6.49 2.71
CA PHE A 47 7.77 5.23 2.12
C PHE A 47 8.20 4.02 2.95
N GLN A 48 9.46 3.96 3.39
CA GLN A 48 9.97 2.85 4.19
C GLN A 48 9.23 2.72 5.53
N LEU A 49 8.96 3.85 6.19
CA LEU A 49 8.19 3.87 7.44
C LEU A 49 6.77 3.37 7.21
N THR A 50 6.03 3.97 6.29
CA THR A 50 4.64 3.56 6.01
C THR A 50 4.55 2.11 5.56
N LYS A 51 5.45 1.67 4.68
CA LYS A 51 5.54 0.28 4.27
C LYS A 51 5.78 -0.64 5.47
N SER A 52 6.72 -0.29 6.34
CA SER A 52 7.01 -1.09 7.54
C SER A 52 5.83 -1.15 8.50
N MET A 53 5.05 -0.08 8.65
CA MET A 53 3.84 -0.07 9.49
C MET A 53 2.79 -1.05 8.95
N VAL A 54 2.57 -1.04 7.63
CA VAL A 54 1.65 -1.96 6.94
C VAL A 54 2.15 -3.40 7.03
N ASP A 55 3.42 -3.65 6.70
CA ASP A 55 4.02 -4.99 6.71
C ASP A 55 4.04 -5.60 8.12
N ASN A 56 4.21 -4.77 9.17
CA ASN A 56 4.18 -5.22 10.56
C ASN A 56 2.75 -5.29 11.15
N PHE A 57 1.73 -5.05 10.32
CA PHE A 57 0.32 -4.97 10.71
C PHE A 57 0.14 -4.11 11.97
N GLU A 58 0.76 -2.94 12.01
CA GLU A 58 0.66 -2.03 13.16
C GLU A 58 -0.81 -1.64 13.40
N GLY A 59 -1.27 -1.70 14.65
CA GLY A 59 -2.68 -1.51 15.00
C GLY A 59 -3.56 -2.77 14.94
N PHE A 60 -3.07 -3.90 14.40
CA PHE A 60 -3.81 -5.16 14.39
C PHE A 60 -3.54 -6.02 15.63
N PRO A 61 -4.52 -6.85 16.05
CA PRO A 61 -4.31 -7.88 17.06
C PRO A 61 -3.11 -8.79 16.77
N GLU A 62 -2.46 -9.26 17.83
CA GLU A 62 -1.30 -10.15 17.73
C GLU A 62 -1.62 -11.47 17.01
N SER A 63 -2.87 -11.92 17.07
CA SER A 63 -3.35 -13.12 16.37
C SER A 63 -3.26 -12.98 14.85
N ILE A 64 -3.57 -11.80 14.31
CA ILE A 64 -3.45 -11.51 12.87
C ILE A 64 -1.98 -11.45 12.47
N LYS A 65 -1.14 -10.76 13.24
CA LYS A 65 0.31 -10.73 13.03
C LYS A 65 0.95 -12.11 13.01
N PHE A 66 0.47 -13.00 13.87
CA PHE A 66 1.02 -14.35 13.97
C PHE A 66 0.64 -15.21 12.77
N LEU A 67 -0.63 -15.15 12.34
CA LEU A 67 -1.16 -15.95 11.23
C LEU A 67 -0.79 -15.40 9.85
N SER A 68 -0.48 -14.11 9.73
CA SER A 68 -0.02 -13.50 8.47
C SER A 68 1.38 -13.99 8.07
N ASN A 69 2.17 -14.50 9.01
CA ASN A 69 3.48 -15.07 8.71
C ASN A 69 3.32 -16.45 8.04
N PRO A 70 3.77 -16.62 6.78
CA PRO A 70 3.65 -17.88 6.05
C PRO A 70 4.30 -19.09 6.73
N GLN A 71 5.35 -18.86 7.54
CA GLN A 71 6.07 -19.91 8.25
C GLN A 71 5.27 -20.51 9.40
N ASN A 72 4.32 -19.75 9.96
CA ASN A 72 3.55 -20.19 11.11
C ASN A 72 2.32 -21.01 10.73
N TRP A 73 1.72 -20.73 9.56
CA TRP A 73 0.46 -21.37 9.17
C TRP A 73 0.36 -21.66 7.66
N LYS A 74 0.16 -20.63 6.82
CA LYS A 74 0.02 -20.80 5.37
C LYS A 74 0.44 -19.55 4.61
N ALA A 75 0.90 -19.73 3.37
CA ALA A 75 1.30 -18.63 2.50
C ALA A 75 0.12 -17.79 1.95
N ASN A 76 -1.08 -18.38 1.87
CA ASN A 76 -2.27 -17.75 1.27
C ASN A 76 -3.33 -17.45 2.34
N ALA A 77 -2.92 -16.77 3.43
CA ALA A 77 -3.82 -16.29 4.48
C ALA A 77 -4.25 -14.87 4.17
N PHE A 78 -5.40 -14.73 3.50
CA PHE A 78 -5.97 -13.44 3.16
C PHE A 78 -7.02 -13.02 4.20
N LEU A 79 -6.98 -11.75 4.59
CA LEU A 79 -8.06 -11.10 5.32
C LEU A 79 -9.18 -10.71 4.35
N LEU A 80 -10.39 -10.51 4.86
CA LEU A 80 -11.48 -9.96 4.05
C LEU A 80 -11.09 -8.62 3.41
N SER A 81 -10.35 -7.78 4.13
CA SER A 81 -9.83 -6.50 3.62
C SER A 81 -8.93 -6.64 2.40
N ASP A 82 -8.22 -7.76 2.26
CA ASP A 82 -7.29 -8.01 1.15
C ASP A 82 -8.02 -8.47 -0.11
N LEU A 83 -9.27 -8.91 0.01
CA LEU A 83 -10.06 -9.54 -1.05
C LEU A 83 -11.07 -8.60 -1.70
N ILE A 84 -11.29 -7.42 -1.12
CA ILE A 84 -12.27 -6.45 -1.61
C ILE A 84 -11.61 -5.23 -2.22
N TYR A 85 -12.07 -4.85 -3.41
CA TYR A 85 -11.76 -3.57 -3.99
C TYR A 85 -13.04 -2.73 -4.11
N VAL A 86 -13.05 -1.56 -3.46
CA VAL A 86 -14.21 -0.65 -3.47
C VAL A 86 -13.86 0.62 -4.25
N LYS A 87 -14.78 1.05 -5.12
CA LYS A 87 -14.67 2.33 -5.83
C LYS A 87 -14.51 3.48 -4.84
N GLU A 88 -13.58 4.39 -5.10
CA GLU A 88 -13.17 5.46 -4.16
C GLU A 88 -14.35 6.25 -3.58
N ARG A 89 -15.34 6.59 -4.42
CA ARG A 89 -16.56 7.32 -4.01
C ARG A 89 -17.37 6.62 -2.90
N TYR A 90 -17.28 5.29 -2.80
CA TYR A 90 -18.09 4.47 -1.90
C TYR A 90 -17.26 3.75 -0.84
N ARG A 91 -15.95 4.00 -0.76
CA ARG A 91 -15.05 3.31 0.17
C ARG A 91 -15.49 3.50 1.63
N VAL A 92 -15.69 4.76 2.06
CA VAL A 92 -16.07 5.10 3.45
C VAL A 92 -17.34 4.38 3.93
N PRO A 93 -18.49 4.44 3.23
CA PRO A 93 -19.70 3.77 3.70
C PRO A 93 -19.58 2.24 3.70
N ILE A 94 -18.86 1.66 2.75
CA ILE A 94 -18.66 0.20 2.69
C ILE A 94 -17.70 -0.27 3.80
N GLU A 95 -16.58 0.43 4.01
CA GLU A 95 -15.65 0.15 5.11
C GLU A 95 -16.33 0.25 6.46
N ASN A 96 -17.11 1.30 6.71
CA ASN A 96 -17.83 1.45 7.98
C ASN A 96 -18.82 0.31 8.25
N TYR A 97 -19.44 -0.24 7.19
CA TYR A 97 -20.33 -1.39 7.32
C TYR A 97 -19.55 -2.69 7.60
N LEU A 98 -18.42 -2.86 6.92
CA LEU A 98 -17.60 -4.08 7.00
C LEU A 98 -16.55 -4.05 8.13
N ASP A 99 -16.38 -2.94 8.85
CA ASP A 99 -15.32 -2.71 9.85
C ASP A 99 -15.14 -3.89 10.83
N ASN A 100 -16.25 -4.45 11.31
CA ASN A 100 -16.26 -5.60 12.23
C ASN A 100 -15.79 -6.93 11.61
N TYR A 101 -15.70 -7.01 10.29
CA TYR A 101 -15.43 -8.22 9.50
C TYR A 101 -14.15 -8.13 8.66
N LEU A 102 -13.65 -6.92 8.38
CA LEU A 102 -12.44 -6.71 7.54
C LEU A 102 -11.23 -7.51 8.04
N ASN A 103 -11.13 -7.68 9.35
CA ASN A 103 -10.04 -8.37 10.04
C ASN A 103 -10.21 -9.90 10.15
N TYR A 104 -11.13 -10.50 9.41
CA TYR A 104 -11.41 -11.93 9.47
C TYR A 104 -10.64 -12.64 8.37
N TYR A 105 -10.03 -13.77 8.69
CA TYR A 105 -9.34 -14.59 7.70
C TYR A 105 -10.31 -15.38 6.86
N VAL A 106 -10.07 -15.48 5.57
CA VAL A 106 -10.85 -16.34 4.68
C VAL A 106 -10.14 -17.69 4.51
N VAL A 107 -10.86 -18.77 4.83
CA VAL A 107 -10.38 -20.16 4.77
C VAL A 107 -11.34 -21.02 3.95
N GLU A 108 -10.86 -22.13 3.41
CA GLU A 108 -11.65 -23.03 2.59
C GLU A 108 -12.68 -23.80 3.41
N ASP A 109 -12.27 -24.28 4.58
CA ASP A 109 -13.05 -25.20 5.40
C ASP A 109 -12.80 -25.04 6.91
N LEU A 110 -13.65 -25.72 7.68
CA LEU A 110 -13.59 -25.73 9.14
C LEU A 110 -12.30 -26.37 9.68
N GLN A 111 -11.72 -27.35 8.98
CA GLN A 111 -10.47 -27.98 9.42
C GLN A 111 -9.30 -26.97 9.39
N GLU A 112 -9.26 -26.14 8.36
CA GLU A 112 -8.28 -25.08 8.19
C GLU A 112 -8.41 -24.02 9.29
N ALA A 113 -9.63 -23.57 9.61
CA ALA A 113 -9.87 -22.68 10.74
C ALA A 113 -9.39 -23.30 12.07
N PHE A 114 -9.71 -24.58 12.33
CA PHE A 114 -9.28 -25.25 13.56
C PHE A 114 -7.75 -25.38 13.67
N LYS A 115 -7.04 -25.60 12.57
CA LYS A 115 -5.58 -25.61 12.55
C LYS A 115 -5.03 -24.25 12.98
N ALA A 116 -5.57 -23.16 12.45
CA ALA A 116 -5.17 -21.80 12.82
C ALA A 116 -5.43 -21.50 14.30
N ILE A 117 -6.62 -21.86 14.80
CA ILE A 117 -6.99 -21.68 16.21
C ILE A 117 -6.04 -22.46 17.14
N ARG A 118 -5.69 -23.70 16.78
CA ARG A 118 -4.72 -24.49 17.56
C ARG A 118 -3.34 -23.86 17.58
N LEU A 119 -2.87 -23.34 16.45
CA LEU A 119 -1.58 -22.63 16.38
C LEU A 119 -1.58 -21.38 17.28
N LEU A 120 -2.64 -20.58 17.20
CA LEU A 120 -2.82 -19.41 18.07
C LEU A 120 -2.86 -19.79 19.55
N SER A 121 -3.59 -20.85 19.89
CA SER A 121 -3.70 -21.34 21.26
C SER A 121 -2.37 -21.86 21.80
N ASN A 122 -1.64 -22.66 21.01
CA ASN A 122 -0.33 -23.20 21.37
C ASN A 122 0.71 -22.09 21.56
N ALA A 123 0.67 -21.05 20.72
CA ALA A 123 1.57 -19.91 20.79
C ALA A 123 1.07 -18.82 21.77
N GLN A 124 -0.11 -18.98 22.38
CA GLN A 124 -0.78 -18.01 23.24
C GLN A 124 -0.95 -16.62 22.59
N LYS A 125 -1.20 -16.59 21.28
CA LYS A 125 -1.29 -15.36 20.46
C LYS A 125 -2.71 -14.79 20.32
N GLY A 126 -3.61 -15.18 21.23
CA GLY A 126 -4.96 -14.63 21.30
C GLY A 126 -5.98 -15.33 20.41
N LYS A 127 -6.99 -14.57 19.94
CA LYS A 127 -8.16 -15.06 19.19
C LYS A 127 -8.19 -14.43 17.80
N ALA A 128 -8.66 -15.17 16.81
CA ALA A 128 -8.92 -14.68 15.46
C ALA A 128 -10.28 -15.17 14.99
N ASN A 129 -10.86 -14.46 14.03
CA ASN A 129 -12.12 -14.81 13.40
C ASN A 129 -11.87 -15.28 11.96
N PHE A 130 -12.73 -16.17 11.47
CA PHE A 130 -12.57 -16.84 10.19
C PHE A 130 -13.89 -16.88 9.43
N PHE A 131 -13.82 -16.65 8.12
CA PHE A 131 -14.88 -16.94 7.16
C PHE A 131 -14.59 -18.28 6.48
N LEU A 132 -15.60 -19.14 6.45
CA LEU A 132 -15.54 -20.51 5.93
C LEU A 132 -16.17 -20.54 4.54
N LEU A 133 -15.38 -20.65 3.48
CA LEU A 133 -15.90 -20.60 2.10
C LEU A 133 -16.83 -21.75 1.75
N ASP A 134 -16.63 -22.92 2.36
CA ASP A 134 -17.50 -24.08 2.17
C ASP A 134 -18.95 -23.84 2.62
N GLU A 135 -19.18 -23.06 3.67
CA GLU A 135 -20.51 -22.68 4.15
C GLU A 135 -21.27 -21.75 3.19
N PHE A 136 -20.56 -21.05 2.28
CA PHE A 136 -21.15 -20.11 1.32
C PHE A 136 -21.32 -20.69 -0.09
N LYS A 137 -20.98 -21.97 -0.33
CA LYS A 137 -21.03 -22.57 -1.68
C LYS A 137 -22.43 -22.52 -2.30
N ASP A 138 -23.46 -22.74 -1.50
CA ASP A 138 -24.86 -22.75 -1.93
C ASP A 138 -25.58 -21.42 -1.63
N TYR A 139 -24.85 -20.40 -1.18
CA TYR A 139 -25.44 -19.09 -0.90
C TYR A 139 -25.77 -18.37 -2.20
N THR A 140 -27.06 -18.09 -2.40
CA THR A 140 -27.54 -17.24 -3.47
C THR A 140 -27.95 -15.88 -2.89
N PRO A 141 -27.32 -14.77 -3.30
CA PRO A 141 -27.70 -13.45 -2.83
C PRO A 141 -29.16 -13.17 -3.16
N SER A 142 -29.95 -12.82 -2.13
CA SER A 142 -31.31 -12.34 -2.36
C SER A 142 -31.25 -10.87 -2.79
N LEU A 143 -31.33 -10.64 -4.09
CA LEU A 143 -31.38 -9.29 -4.66
C LEU A 143 -32.73 -8.66 -4.35
N SER A 144 -32.85 -7.98 -3.21
CA SER A 144 -33.97 -7.07 -2.97
C SER A 144 -33.71 -5.77 -3.73
N VAL A 145 -34.35 -5.63 -4.88
CA VAL A 145 -34.27 -4.39 -5.68
C VAL A 145 -35.10 -3.32 -4.96
N GLN A 146 -34.44 -2.45 -4.22
CA GLN A 146 -35.05 -1.23 -3.73
C GLN A 146 -34.96 -0.15 -4.81
N VAL A 147 -36.09 0.52 -5.08
CA VAL A 147 -36.15 1.64 -6.02
C VAL A 147 -35.24 2.76 -5.52
N ASN A 148 -34.28 3.20 -6.35
CA ASN A 148 -33.26 4.23 -6.09
C ASN A 148 -32.10 3.85 -5.15
N ALA A 149 -31.83 2.57 -4.92
CA ALA A 149 -30.60 2.13 -4.22
C ALA A 149 -29.68 1.35 -5.17
N LEU A 150 -28.36 1.55 -5.02
CA LEU A 150 -27.35 0.72 -5.67
C LEU A 150 -27.00 -0.45 -4.77
N PRO A 151 -27.07 -1.71 -5.25
CA PRO A 151 -26.62 -2.87 -4.50
C PRO A 151 -25.13 -2.72 -4.12
N PRO A 152 -24.74 -2.95 -2.86
CA PRO A 152 -23.34 -2.91 -2.46
C PRO A 152 -22.45 -3.89 -3.27
N ILE A 153 -23.01 -5.02 -3.71
CA ILE A 153 -22.31 -6.01 -4.54
C ILE A 153 -21.85 -5.43 -5.89
N ASP A 154 -22.56 -4.44 -6.44
CA ASP A 154 -22.19 -3.79 -7.72
C ASP A 154 -21.10 -2.70 -7.54
N LEU A 155 -20.78 -2.37 -6.28
CA LEU A 155 -19.81 -1.36 -5.90
C LEU A 155 -18.45 -1.96 -5.48
N VAL A 156 -18.42 -3.27 -5.26
CA VAL A 156 -17.24 -4.03 -4.87
C VAL A 156 -16.77 -4.93 -6.01
N GLU A 157 -15.45 -5.02 -6.18
CA GLU A 157 -14.81 -5.94 -7.11
C GLU A 157 -14.09 -7.00 -6.27
N VAL A 158 -14.41 -8.27 -6.53
CA VAL A 158 -13.89 -9.44 -5.81
C VAL A 158 -13.59 -10.55 -6.81
N GLU A 159 -12.62 -11.41 -6.51
CA GLU A 159 -12.37 -12.56 -7.38
C GLU A 159 -13.55 -13.53 -7.37
N ALA A 160 -13.78 -14.22 -8.50
CA ALA A 160 -14.92 -15.12 -8.67
C ALA A 160 -15.05 -16.20 -7.57
N LYS A 161 -13.90 -16.64 -7.01
CA LYS A 161 -13.85 -17.61 -5.92
C LYS A 161 -14.49 -17.11 -4.62
N TYR A 162 -14.42 -15.81 -4.37
CA TYR A 162 -14.92 -15.18 -3.14
C TYR A 162 -16.28 -14.52 -3.33
N TYR A 163 -16.88 -14.61 -4.52
CA TYR A 163 -18.11 -13.91 -4.85
C TYR A 163 -19.25 -14.25 -3.89
N ASN A 164 -19.41 -15.53 -3.52
CA ASN A 164 -20.48 -15.96 -2.61
C ASN A 164 -20.31 -15.49 -1.16
N LEU A 165 -19.18 -14.86 -0.82
CA LEU A 165 -18.96 -14.24 0.49
C LEU A 165 -19.69 -12.89 0.61
N PHE A 166 -20.11 -12.30 -0.51
CA PHE A 166 -20.74 -10.99 -0.62
C PHE A 166 -22.18 -11.10 -1.16
#